data_AF-A0A937CH58-F1
#
_entry.id   AF-A0A937CH58-F1
#
_cell.length_a   1.000
_cell.length_b   1.000
_cell.length_c   1.000
_cell.angle_alpha   90.00
_cell.angle_beta   90.00
_cell.angle_gamma   90.00
#
_symmetry.space_group_name_H-M   'P 1'
#
loop_
_entity.id
_entity.type
_entity.pdbx_description
1 polymer ?
#
loop_
_entity_poly.entity_id
_entity_poly.type
_entity_poly.pdbx_seq_one_letter_code
_entity_poly.pdbx_strand_id
1 'polypeptide(L)'
;MKDSYLSVFLTFLRFGLLAWGGPVAQIAIIRDELVERRGWIAPEKFRRVLAVYQALPGPEAHELCVYFGMIRAGRFGGFLAGFGFMLPGLLLMVLLAWGYQHYGAAMLLPLFVGVAPAVTAMIVRAAHRIGAHVLVDRSHWVAALAAVALTLLGVHFLLVFIVCAAWQALWSAGKHRIAIITGIALTVAALTIGLMFPVSGIISTGGTGNLLVEGLKAGLLSFGGAYTAIPFLQSSMVGHYPAITQQVFLDGIALGSVIPAPLIIFGTFLGFAADGLTGALLMTLGIFAPAFAFTLLGHNQLERVIENKALHGALDGISAAVVGLLAITALQIFQNVITGWQQAALFAAALAAFYLIKSKWAIPGVILACGIIGWLVIPV
;
A
#
# COMPACT_ATOMS: atom_id res chain seq x y z
N MET A 1 -21.49 -26.69 -9.26
CA MET A 1 -22.30 -26.57 -8.03
C MET A 1 -21.91 -25.27 -7.34
N LYS A 2 -22.87 -24.47 -6.89
CA LYS A 2 -22.57 -23.28 -6.08
C LYS A 2 -22.24 -23.75 -4.66
N ASP A 3 -21.08 -23.35 -4.15
CA ASP A 3 -20.70 -23.67 -2.77
C ASP A 3 -21.56 -22.86 -1.79
N SER A 4 -21.79 -23.39 -0.58
CA SER A 4 -22.51 -22.65 0.47
C SER A 4 -21.76 -21.37 0.86
N TYR A 5 -22.50 -20.29 1.15
CA TYR A 5 -21.94 -19.02 1.59
C TYR A 5 -21.01 -19.15 2.80
N LEU A 6 -21.38 -20.01 3.76
CA LEU A 6 -20.55 -20.27 4.94
C LEU A 6 -19.23 -20.97 4.56
N SER A 7 -19.28 -21.93 3.64
CA SER A 7 -18.09 -22.64 3.15
C SER A 7 -17.14 -21.67 2.45
N VAL A 8 -17.67 -20.76 1.63
CA VAL A 8 -16.89 -19.70 0.98
C VAL A 8 -16.26 -18.81 2.05
N PHE A 9 -17.05 -18.24 2.95
CA PHE A 9 -16.57 -17.36 4.02
C PHE A 9 -15.46 -18.02 4.84
N LEU A 10 -15.65 -19.24 5.34
CA LEU A 10 -14.66 -19.96 6.14
C LEU A 10 -13.37 -20.30 5.37
N THR A 11 -13.49 -20.61 4.08
CA THR A 11 -12.31 -20.88 3.22
C THR A 11 -11.44 -19.63 3.12
N PHE A 12 -12.04 -18.48 2.85
CA PHE A 12 -11.30 -17.22 2.71
C PHE A 12 -10.87 -16.62 4.07
N LEU A 13 -11.64 -16.84 5.14
CA LEU A 13 -11.24 -16.54 6.52
C LEU A 13 -9.94 -17.25 6.90
N ARG A 14 -9.79 -18.53 6.51
CA ARG A 14 -8.56 -19.29 6.71
C ARG A 14 -7.37 -18.69 5.95
N PHE A 15 -7.58 -18.18 4.73
CA PHE A 15 -6.50 -17.46 4.02
C PHE A 15 -6.09 -16.20 4.76
N GLY A 16 -7.04 -15.41 5.26
CA GLY A 16 -6.77 -14.25 6.09
C GLY A 16 -5.93 -14.58 7.32
N LEU A 17 -6.27 -15.65 8.04
CA LEU A 17 -5.51 -16.14 9.20
C LEU A 17 -4.07 -16.59 8.86
N LEU A 18 -3.78 -16.88 7.59
CA LEU A 18 -2.48 -17.38 7.13
C LEU A 18 -1.70 -16.36 6.29
N ALA A 19 -2.19 -15.13 6.17
CA ALA A 19 -1.74 -14.11 5.21
C ALA A 19 -0.39 -13.44 5.56
N TRP A 20 0.59 -14.17 6.10
CA TRP A 20 1.96 -13.66 6.32
C TRP A 20 2.79 -13.61 5.04
N GLY A 21 3.80 -12.73 5.02
CA GLY A 21 4.86 -12.72 4.00
C GLY A 21 4.58 -11.84 2.77
N GLY A 22 3.63 -10.91 2.87
CA GLY A 22 3.32 -9.94 1.82
C GLY A 22 2.57 -10.53 0.62
N PRO A 23 2.34 -9.72 -0.43
CA PRO A 23 1.43 -10.06 -1.53
C PRO A 23 1.79 -11.36 -2.24
N VAL A 24 3.07 -11.61 -2.49
CA VAL A 24 3.52 -12.83 -3.20
C VAL A 24 3.22 -14.10 -2.39
N ALA A 25 3.45 -14.09 -1.08
CA ALA A 25 3.15 -15.25 -0.23
C ALA A 25 1.63 -15.48 -0.13
N GLN A 26 0.85 -14.41 0.01
CA GLN A 26 -0.61 -14.49 0.05
C GLN A 26 -1.18 -15.05 -1.26
N ILE A 27 -0.73 -14.56 -2.41
CA ILE A 27 -1.13 -15.07 -3.73
C ILE A 27 -0.71 -16.53 -3.90
N ALA A 28 0.47 -16.92 -3.41
CA ALA A 28 0.92 -18.32 -3.49
C ALA A 28 0.01 -19.27 -2.68
N ILE A 29 -0.43 -18.86 -1.48
CA ILE A 29 -1.38 -19.65 -0.66
C ILE A 29 -2.72 -19.79 -1.38
N ILE A 30 -3.23 -18.68 -1.95
CA ILE A 30 -4.48 -18.70 -2.72
C ILE A 30 -4.33 -19.62 -3.94
N ARG A 31 -3.21 -19.56 -4.66
CA ARG A 31 -2.95 -20.42 -5.82
C ARG A 31 -2.88 -21.90 -5.44
N ASP A 32 -2.12 -22.26 -4.41
CA ASP A 32 -1.98 -23.64 -3.92
C ASP A 32 -3.35 -24.24 -3.60
N GLU A 33 -4.17 -23.53 -2.81
CA GLU A 33 -5.48 -24.06 -2.42
C GLU A 33 -6.46 -24.10 -3.61
N LEU A 34 -6.55 -23.02 -4.39
CA LEU A 34 -7.58 -22.89 -5.42
C LEU A 34 -7.25 -23.62 -6.73
N VAL A 35 -5.98 -23.71 -7.09
CA VAL A 35 -5.54 -24.38 -8.32
C VAL A 35 -5.15 -25.83 -8.03
N GLU A 36 -4.24 -26.04 -7.07
CA GLU A 36 -3.58 -27.34 -6.88
C GLU A 36 -4.42 -28.28 -6.02
N ARG A 37 -4.94 -27.84 -4.86
CA ARG A 37 -5.69 -28.70 -3.93
C ARG A 37 -7.15 -28.89 -4.32
N ARG A 38 -7.87 -27.80 -4.59
CA ARG A 38 -9.33 -27.85 -4.83
C ARG A 38 -9.71 -27.95 -6.30
N GLY A 39 -8.78 -27.66 -7.23
CA GLY A 39 -9.08 -27.63 -8.66
C GLY A 39 -10.19 -26.64 -9.02
N TRP A 40 -10.31 -25.54 -8.29
CA TRP A 40 -11.38 -24.57 -8.49
C TRP A 40 -11.25 -23.80 -9.80
N ILE A 41 -10.03 -23.67 -10.30
CA ILE A 41 -9.68 -22.94 -11.51
C ILE A 41 -8.42 -23.52 -12.16
N ALA A 42 -8.36 -23.50 -13.49
CA ALA A 42 -7.17 -23.91 -14.23
C ALA A 42 -5.99 -22.93 -14.00
N PRO A 43 -4.74 -23.41 -13.99
CA PRO A 43 -3.54 -22.57 -13.78
C PRO A 43 -3.43 -21.39 -14.76
N GLU A 44 -3.83 -21.58 -16.01
CA GLU A 44 -3.77 -20.56 -17.07
C GLU A 44 -4.76 -19.43 -16.78
N LYS A 45 -5.98 -19.80 -16.38
CA LYS A 45 -7.01 -18.82 -16.03
C LYS A 45 -6.65 -18.06 -14.75
N PHE A 46 -6.05 -18.72 -13.76
CA PHE A 46 -5.52 -18.03 -12.57
C PHE A 46 -4.47 -16.98 -12.94
N ARG A 47 -3.50 -17.34 -13.80
CA ARG A 47 -2.46 -16.40 -14.26
C ARG A 47 -3.04 -15.20 -14.98
N ARG A 48 -4.04 -15.41 -15.86
CA ARG A 48 -4.71 -14.32 -16.58
C ARG A 48 -5.44 -13.36 -15.63
N VAL A 49 -6.18 -13.92 -14.66
CA VAL A 49 -6.91 -13.15 -13.66
C VAL A 49 -5.95 -12.37 -12.74
N LEU A 50 -4.85 -12.99 -12.33
CA LEU A 50 -3.81 -12.32 -11.55
C LEU A 50 -3.23 -11.13 -12.32
N ALA A 51 -2.95 -11.27 -13.62
CA ALA A 51 -2.44 -10.17 -14.43
C ALA A 51 -3.43 -8.99 -14.50
N VAL A 52 -4.74 -9.26 -14.52
CA VAL A 52 -5.78 -8.22 -14.48
C VAL A 52 -5.70 -7.42 -13.17
N TYR A 53 -5.65 -8.11 -12.03
CA TYR A 53 -5.63 -7.44 -10.72
C TYR A 53 -4.29 -6.76 -10.41
N GLN A 54 -3.18 -7.22 -11.01
CA GLN A 54 -1.90 -6.52 -10.92
C GLN A 54 -1.89 -5.17 -11.65
N ALA A 55 -2.78 -4.98 -12.63
CA ALA A 55 -2.94 -3.72 -13.33
C ALA A 55 -3.86 -2.73 -12.59
N LEU A 56 -4.55 -3.18 -11.53
CA LEU A 56 -5.54 -2.38 -10.82
C LEU A 56 -5.04 -1.89 -9.47
N PRO A 57 -5.58 -0.75 -9.00
CA PRO A 57 -5.31 -0.29 -7.66
C PRO A 57 -6.10 -1.14 -6.66
N GLY A 58 -5.37 -1.78 -5.76
CA GLY A 58 -5.90 -2.55 -4.66
C GLY A 58 -4.89 -3.57 -4.12
N PRO A 59 -5.18 -4.18 -2.96
CA PRO A 59 -4.45 -5.35 -2.50
C PRO A 59 -4.82 -6.57 -3.36
N GLU A 60 -3.93 -7.01 -4.24
CA GLU A 60 -4.24 -7.99 -5.30
C GLU A 60 -4.75 -9.34 -4.73
N ALA A 61 -4.18 -9.78 -3.59
CA ALA A 61 -4.61 -10.99 -2.91
C ALA A 61 -6.07 -10.93 -2.46
N HIS A 62 -6.53 -9.77 -1.98
CA HIS A 62 -7.92 -9.56 -1.58
C HIS A 62 -8.84 -9.57 -2.79
N GLU A 63 -8.47 -8.88 -3.88
CA GLU A 63 -9.26 -8.88 -5.12
C GLU A 63 -9.43 -10.28 -5.71
N LEU A 64 -8.37 -11.09 -5.70
CA LEU A 64 -8.46 -12.51 -6.06
C LEU A 64 -9.47 -13.27 -5.18
N CYS A 65 -9.48 -13.01 -3.87
CA CYS A 65 -10.45 -13.62 -2.97
C CYS A 65 -11.89 -13.23 -3.34
N VAL A 66 -12.15 -11.94 -3.57
CA VAL A 66 -13.47 -11.44 -3.99
C VAL A 66 -13.88 -12.09 -5.33
N TYR A 67 -12.96 -12.17 -6.29
CA TYR A 67 -13.24 -12.74 -7.61
C TYR A 67 -13.57 -14.23 -7.54
N PHE A 68 -12.74 -15.02 -6.86
CA PHE A 68 -12.98 -16.46 -6.76
C PHE A 68 -14.19 -16.79 -5.89
N GLY A 69 -14.46 -16.00 -4.84
CA GLY A 69 -15.72 -16.07 -4.11
C GLY A 69 -16.93 -15.79 -5.01
N MET A 70 -16.80 -14.81 -5.91
CA MET A 70 -17.85 -14.46 -6.86
C MET A 70 -18.13 -15.59 -7.86
N ILE A 71 -17.09 -16.24 -8.38
CA ILE A 71 -17.24 -17.42 -9.25
C ILE A 71 -17.98 -18.55 -8.52
N ARG A 72 -17.72 -18.72 -7.22
CA ARG A 72 -18.18 -19.86 -6.43
C ARG A 72 -19.61 -19.74 -5.93
N ALA A 73 -20.01 -18.56 -5.47
CA ALA A 73 -21.33 -18.34 -4.87
C ALA A 73 -22.00 -17.03 -5.34
N GLY A 74 -21.59 -16.48 -6.48
CA GLY A 74 -22.12 -15.22 -7.02
C GLY A 74 -21.62 -14.00 -6.25
N ARG A 75 -22.14 -12.81 -6.58
CA ARG A 75 -21.62 -11.52 -6.07
C ARG A 75 -21.57 -11.44 -4.54
N PHE A 76 -22.60 -11.96 -3.86
CA PHE A 76 -22.61 -12.03 -2.40
C PHE A 76 -21.53 -12.99 -1.85
N GLY A 77 -21.27 -14.10 -2.54
CA GLY A 77 -20.13 -14.97 -2.26
C GLY A 77 -18.79 -14.25 -2.40
N GLY A 78 -18.65 -13.37 -3.39
CA GLY A 78 -17.48 -12.52 -3.54
C GLY A 78 -17.30 -11.53 -2.39
N PHE A 79 -18.39 -10.88 -1.96
CA PHE A 79 -18.36 -10.01 -0.78
C PHE A 79 -17.92 -10.78 0.48
N LEU A 80 -18.52 -11.93 0.75
CA LEU A 80 -18.15 -12.78 1.90
C LEU A 80 -16.72 -13.29 1.82
N ALA A 81 -16.21 -13.61 0.62
CA ALA A 81 -14.84 -14.04 0.43
C ALA A 81 -13.83 -12.93 0.75
N GLY A 82 -14.03 -11.73 0.20
CA GLY A 82 -13.17 -10.58 0.51
C GLY A 82 -13.25 -10.19 1.99
N PHE A 83 -14.47 -10.12 2.54
CA PHE A 83 -14.67 -9.81 3.95
C PHE A 83 -14.01 -10.85 4.85
N GLY A 84 -14.20 -12.14 4.57
CA GLY A 84 -13.53 -13.24 5.27
C GLY A 84 -12.01 -13.11 5.24
N PHE A 85 -11.42 -12.79 4.07
CA PHE A 85 -9.97 -12.62 3.94
C PHE A 85 -9.43 -11.45 4.78
N MET A 86 -10.12 -10.30 4.84
CA MET A 86 -9.63 -9.13 5.58
C MET A 86 -9.95 -9.16 7.08
N LEU A 87 -11.01 -9.86 7.49
CA LEU A 87 -11.56 -9.78 8.85
C LEU A 87 -10.53 -10.14 9.95
N PRO A 88 -9.70 -11.19 9.84
CA PRO A 88 -8.69 -11.49 10.85
C PRO A 88 -7.69 -10.35 11.03
N GLY A 89 -7.20 -9.78 9.91
CA GLY A 89 -6.28 -8.65 9.91
C GLY A 89 -6.89 -7.40 10.52
N LEU A 90 -8.16 -7.10 10.17
CA LEU A 90 -8.92 -5.98 10.74
C LEU A 90 -9.03 -6.10 12.26
N LEU A 91 -9.48 -7.25 12.76
CA LEU A 91 -9.65 -7.48 14.20
C LEU A 91 -8.32 -7.40 14.96
N LEU A 92 -7.27 -8.02 14.42
CA LEU A 92 -5.93 -7.95 15.01
C LEU A 92 -5.39 -6.52 15.02
N MET A 93 -5.57 -5.77 13.93
CA MET A 93 -5.06 -4.40 13.85
C MET A 93 -5.81 -3.46 14.79
N VAL A 94 -7.14 -3.61 14.93
CA VAL A 94 -7.93 -2.85 15.91
C VAL A 94 -7.50 -3.19 17.34
N LEU A 95 -7.27 -4.48 17.63
CA LEU A 95 -6.80 -4.89 18.95
C LEU A 95 -5.41 -4.32 19.27
N LEU A 96 -4.49 -4.33 18.31
CA LEU A 96 -3.17 -3.73 18.45
C LEU A 96 -3.25 -2.20 18.62
N ALA A 97 -4.10 -1.52 17.86
CA ALA A 97 -4.30 -0.09 17.98
C ALA A 97 -4.90 0.31 19.33
N TRP A 98 -5.89 -0.45 19.80
CA TRP A 98 -6.46 -0.30 21.14
C TRP A 98 -5.39 -0.50 22.22
N GLY A 99 -4.59 -1.56 22.12
CA GLY A 99 -3.49 -1.82 23.05
C GLY A 99 -2.44 -0.70 23.04
N TYR A 100 -2.09 -0.20 21.85
CA TYR A 100 -1.14 0.91 21.70
C TYR A 100 -1.59 2.19 22.42
N GLN A 101 -2.88 2.55 22.32
CA GLN A 101 -3.42 3.72 23.03
C GLN A 101 -3.59 3.49 24.53
N HIS A 102 -3.97 2.29 24.95
CA HIS A 102 -4.33 2.02 26.35
C HIS A 102 -3.11 1.76 27.25
N TYR A 103 -2.12 1.01 26.78
CA TYR A 103 -0.91 0.68 27.56
C TYR A 103 0.19 1.73 27.42
N GLY A 104 -0.04 2.77 26.62
CA GLY A 104 0.85 3.91 26.44
C GLY A 104 2.03 3.62 25.52
N ALA A 105 2.13 4.39 24.44
CA ALA A 105 3.28 4.35 23.52
C ALA A 105 4.64 4.51 24.24
N ALA A 106 4.68 5.18 25.40
CA ALA A 106 5.88 5.39 26.20
C ALA A 106 6.55 4.10 26.69
N MET A 107 5.78 3.09 27.13
CA MET A 107 6.34 1.81 27.60
C MET A 107 6.91 0.98 26.45
N LEU A 108 6.32 1.13 25.26
CA LEU A 108 6.74 0.43 24.03
C LEU A 108 7.72 1.27 23.20
N LEU A 109 8.03 2.50 23.60
CA LEU A 109 8.84 3.44 22.83
C LEU A 109 10.22 2.86 22.45
N PRO A 110 10.96 2.19 23.36
CA PRO A 110 12.24 1.57 22.97
C PRO A 110 12.11 0.47 21.91
N LEU A 111 11.01 -0.29 21.96
CA LEU A 111 10.71 -1.31 20.95
C LEU A 111 10.51 -0.64 19.59
N PHE A 112 9.69 0.41 19.53
CA PHE A 112 9.37 1.11 18.29
C PHE A 112 10.55 1.89 17.72
N VAL A 113 11.43 2.44 18.56
CA VAL A 113 12.70 3.05 18.13
C VAL A 113 13.60 2.04 17.44
N GLY A 114 13.64 0.78 17.92
CA GLY A 114 14.33 -0.32 17.25
C GLY A 114 13.69 -0.74 15.94
N VAL A 115 12.37 -0.70 15.87
CA VAL A 115 11.61 -1.11 14.69
C VAL A 115 11.68 -0.09 13.56
N ALA A 116 11.70 1.22 13.87
CA ALA A 116 11.67 2.27 12.86
C ALA A 116 12.78 2.12 11.78
N PRO A 117 14.06 1.84 12.11
CA PRO A 117 15.09 1.52 11.11
C PRO A 117 14.76 0.32 10.22
N ALA A 118 14.12 -0.73 10.76
CA ALA A 118 13.71 -1.90 10.00
C ALA A 118 12.55 -1.58 9.04
N VAL A 119 11.58 -0.77 9.48
CA VAL A 119 10.50 -0.28 8.61
C VAL A 119 11.08 0.58 7.48
N THR A 120 12.01 1.47 7.76
CA THR A 120 12.72 2.26 6.74
C THR A 120 13.42 1.34 5.73
N ALA A 121 14.15 0.33 6.20
CA ALA A 121 14.79 -0.67 5.33
C ALA A 121 13.78 -1.45 4.47
N MET A 122 12.60 -1.76 5.02
CA MET A 122 11.51 -2.41 4.29
C MET A 122 11.00 -1.52 3.15
N ILE A 123 10.79 -0.22 3.41
CA ILE A 123 10.34 0.75 2.40
C ILE A 123 11.42 0.91 1.31
N VAL A 124 12.70 1.01 1.68
CA VAL A 124 13.82 1.06 0.72
C VAL A 124 13.83 -0.18 -0.18
N ARG A 125 13.69 -1.37 0.40
CA ARG A 125 13.60 -2.62 -0.37
C ARG A 125 12.37 -2.64 -1.28
N ALA A 126 11.22 -2.13 -0.82
CA ALA A 126 10.01 -2.05 -1.63
C ALA A 126 10.22 -1.13 -2.83
N ALA A 127 10.81 0.06 -2.62
CA ALA A 127 11.15 1.00 -3.69
C ALA A 127 12.09 0.36 -4.73
N HIS A 128 13.15 -0.33 -4.28
CA HIS A 128 14.05 -1.03 -5.20
C HIS A 128 13.35 -2.17 -5.96
N ARG A 129 12.58 -3.01 -5.26
CA ARG A 129 11.91 -4.16 -5.88
C ARG A 129 10.86 -3.76 -6.90
N ILE A 130 10.04 -2.76 -6.58
CA ILE A 130 9.01 -2.23 -7.49
C ILE A 130 9.70 -1.49 -8.63
N GLY A 131 10.69 -0.63 -8.32
CA GLY A 131 11.47 0.10 -9.31
C GLY A 131 12.15 -0.77 -10.34
N ALA A 132 12.71 -1.92 -9.94
CA ALA A 132 13.35 -2.86 -10.86
C ALA A 132 12.40 -3.44 -11.92
N HIS A 133 11.09 -3.51 -11.64
CA HIS A 133 10.09 -4.03 -12.59
C HIS A 133 9.41 -2.91 -13.38
N VAL A 134 9.28 -1.72 -12.80
CA VAL A 134 8.57 -0.58 -13.40
C VAL A 134 9.51 0.31 -14.24
N LEU A 135 10.73 0.57 -13.76
CA LEU A 135 11.67 1.52 -14.36
C LEU A 135 12.56 0.84 -15.41
N VAL A 136 11.94 0.28 -16.45
CA VAL A 136 12.63 -0.41 -17.54
C VAL A 136 13.12 0.60 -18.60
N ASP A 137 12.19 1.33 -19.21
CA ASP A 137 12.53 2.34 -20.22
C ASP A 137 12.96 3.70 -19.64
N ARG A 138 13.70 4.46 -20.45
CA ARG A 138 14.14 5.82 -20.11
C ARG A 138 12.98 6.77 -19.75
N SER A 139 11.81 6.60 -20.39
CA SER A 139 10.63 7.43 -20.11
C SER A 139 10.10 7.22 -18.70
N HIS A 140 10.10 5.97 -18.20
CA HIS A 140 9.70 5.66 -16.81
C HIS A 140 10.64 6.32 -15.80
N TRP A 141 11.96 6.30 -16.06
CA TRP A 141 12.92 7.00 -15.21
C TRP A 141 12.68 8.52 -15.17
N VAL A 142 12.38 9.13 -16.32
CA VAL A 142 12.02 10.56 -16.38
C VAL A 142 10.77 10.85 -15.55
N ALA A 143 9.73 10.02 -15.65
CA ALA A 143 8.52 10.19 -14.85
C ALA A 143 8.80 10.03 -13.34
N ALA A 144 9.61 9.05 -12.93
CA ALA A 144 9.98 8.85 -11.53
C ALA A 144 10.81 10.01 -10.97
N LEU A 145 11.79 10.52 -11.72
CA LEU A 145 12.61 11.67 -11.32
C LEU A 145 11.79 12.96 -11.27
N ALA A 146 10.86 13.15 -12.21
CA ALA A 146 9.91 14.26 -12.17
C ALA A 146 9.02 14.18 -10.93
N ALA A 147 8.55 12.99 -10.55
CA ALA A 147 7.77 12.80 -9.34
C ALA A 147 8.56 13.15 -8.07
N VAL A 148 9.83 12.76 -7.98
CA VAL A 148 10.74 13.16 -6.89
C VAL A 148 10.87 14.69 -6.84
N ALA A 149 11.18 15.33 -7.97
CA ALA A 149 11.37 16.77 -8.04
C ALA A 149 10.11 17.55 -7.64
N LEU A 150 8.94 17.16 -8.15
CA LEU A 150 7.67 17.83 -7.82
C LEU A 150 7.30 17.65 -6.35
N THR A 151 7.54 16.46 -5.79
CA THR A 151 7.29 16.21 -4.36
C THR A 151 8.20 17.07 -3.47
N LEU A 152 9.49 17.22 -3.84
CA LEU A 152 10.44 18.10 -3.15
C LEU A 152 10.04 19.58 -3.22
N LEU A 153 9.36 19.98 -4.29
CA LEU A 153 8.81 21.34 -4.45
C LEU A 153 7.47 21.53 -3.72
N GLY A 154 7.00 20.53 -2.96
CA GLY A 154 5.75 20.60 -2.19
C GLY A 154 4.48 20.43 -3.03
N VAL A 155 4.60 19.94 -4.27
CA VAL A 155 3.43 19.66 -5.12
C VAL A 155 2.66 18.47 -4.57
N HIS A 156 1.34 18.60 -4.46
CA HIS A 156 0.46 17.55 -3.98
C HIS A 156 0.56 16.29 -4.86
N PHE A 157 0.71 15.12 -4.25
CA PHE A 157 0.98 13.85 -4.95
C PHE A 157 -0.06 13.49 -6.03
N LEU A 158 -1.36 13.86 -5.86
CA LEU A 158 -2.38 13.65 -6.91
C LEU A 158 -2.01 14.37 -8.22
N LEU A 159 -1.51 15.60 -8.12
CA LEU A 159 -1.08 16.37 -9.29
C LEU A 159 0.14 15.72 -9.93
N VAL A 160 1.06 15.19 -9.10
CA VAL A 160 2.21 14.40 -9.57
C VAL A 160 1.73 13.19 -10.38
N PHE A 161 0.75 12.44 -9.89
CA PHE A 161 0.17 11.31 -10.62
C PHE A 161 -0.50 11.74 -11.93
N ILE A 162 -1.27 12.83 -11.94
CA ILE A 162 -1.90 13.34 -13.15
C ILE A 162 -0.84 13.74 -14.20
N VAL A 163 0.21 14.46 -13.78
CA VAL A 163 1.32 14.87 -14.66
C VAL A 163 2.01 13.64 -15.26
N CYS A 164 2.43 12.70 -14.42
CA CYS A 164 3.14 11.50 -14.87
C CYS A 164 2.26 10.58 -15.74
N ALA A 165 0.98 10.42 -15.39
CA ALA A 165 0.02 9.64 -16.17
C ALA A 165 -0.22 10.24 -17.56
N ALA A 166 -0.53 11.54 -17.63
CA ALA A 166 -0.79 12.22 -18.89
C ALA A 166 0.45 12.24 -19.80
N TRP A 167 1.63 12.51 -19.21
CA TRP A 167 2.90 12.45 -19.91
C TRP A 167 3.16 11.09 -20.53
N GLN A 168 3.12 10.04 -19.71
CA GLN A 168 3.48 8.69 -20.15
C GLN A 168 2.45 8.13 -21.14
N ALA A 169 1.16 8.43 -20.97
CA ALA A 169 0.12 8.05 -21.92
C ALA A 169 0.39 8.61 -23.33
N LEU A 170 0.75 9.90 -23.42
CA LEU A 170 1.07 10.55 -24.69
C LEU A 170 2.39 10.06 -25.27
N TRP A 171 3.38 9.80 -24.41
CA TRP A 171 4.68 9.26 -24.81
C TRP A 171 4.56 7.86 -25.41
N SER A 172 3.85 6.95 -24.73
CA SER A 172 3.60 5.58 -25.19
C SER A 172 2.72 5.53 -26.44
N ALA A 173 1.91 6.57 -26.71
CA ALA A 173 1.16 6.72 -27.94
C ALA A 173 2.00 7.24 -29.14
N GLY A 174 3.30 7.45 -28.98
CA GLY A 174 4.21 7.96 -30.02
C GLY A 174 4.09 9.47 -30.28
N LYS A 175 3.29 10.19 -29.50
CA LYS A 175 3.03 11.63 -29.66
C LYS A 175 4.05 12.49 -28.89
N HIS A 176 5.35 12.23 -29.07
CA HIS A 176 6.43 12.79 -28.24
C HIS A 176 6.43 14.32 -28.12
N ARG A 177 6.18 15.05 -29.21
CA ARG A 177 6.11 16.52 -29.16
C ARG A 177 4.98 17.03 -28.28
N ILE A 178 3.81 16.40 -28.39
CA ILE A 178 2.63 16.76 -27.59
C ILE A 178 2.88 16.37 -26.13
N ALA A 179 3.47 15.20 -25.87
CA ALA A 179 3.88 14.79 -24.53
C ALA A 179 4.76 15.87 -23.88
N ILE A 180 5.81 16.34 -24.56
CA ILE A 180 6.71 17.41 -24.08
C ILE A 180 5.93 18.67 -23.68
N ILE A 181 5.10 19.19 -24.58
CA ILE A 181 4.35 20.43 -24.35
C ILE A 181 3.35 20.26 -23.20
N THR A 182 2.56 19.19 -23.22
CA THR A 182 1.56 18.91 -22.20
C THR A 182 2.21 18.65 -20.84
N GLY A 183 3.35 17.95 -20.78
CA GLY A 183 4.09 17.71 -19.55
C GLY A 183 4.59 18.99 -18.90
N ILE A 184 5.20 19.88 -19.69
CA ILE A 184 5.65 21.19 -19.20
C ILE A 184 4.46 22.00 -18.71
N ALA A 185 3.38 22.08 -19.50
CA ALA A 185 2.18 22.84 -19.13
C ALA A 185 1.55 22.32 -17.84
N LEU A 186 1.38 20.99 -17.70
CA LEU A 186 0.82 20.38 -16.49
C LEU A 186 1.76 20.52 -15.30
N THR A 187 3.07 20.44 -15.50
CA THR A 187 4.06 20.66 -14.43
C THR A 187 3.99 22.09 -13.92
N VAL A 188 3.94 23.08 -14.82
CA VAL A 188 3.78 24.48 -14.45
C VAL A 188 2.45 24.68 -13.73
N ALA A 189 1.35 24.13 -14.24
CA ALA A 189 0.05 24.21 -13.57
C ALA A 189 0.06 23.55 -12.18
N ALA A 190 0.73 22.41 -12.03
CA ALA A 190 0.85 21.73 -10.74
C ALA A 190 1.67 22.55 -9.74
N LEU A 191 2.73 23.20 -10.20
CA LEU A 191 3.54 24.11 -9.38
C LEU A 191 2.76 25.38 -9.01
N THR A 192 2.03 25.99 -9.94
CA THR A 192 1.21 27.17 -9.63
C THR A 192 0.11 26.83 -8.65
N ILE A 193 -0.59 25.71 -8.82
CA ILE A 193 -1.59 25.23 -7.85
C ILE A 193 -0.94 24.99 -6.49
N GLY A 194 0.22 24.31 -6.43
CA GLY A 194 0.93 24.06 -5.17
C GLY A 194 1.38 25.33 -4.45
N LEU A 195 1.77 26.36 -5.19
CA LEU A 195 2.15 27.67 -4.64
C LEU A 195 0.94 28.50 -4.19
N MET A 196 -0.17 28.46 -4.93
CA MET A 196 -1.39 29.23 -4.63
C MET A 196 -2.22 28.60 -3.50
N PHE A 197 -2.19 27.28 -3.39
CA PHE A 197 -2.89 26.50 -2.38
C PHE A 197 -1.86 25.65 -1.62
N PRO A 198 -0.99 26.27 -0.82
CA PRO A 198 -0.07 25.52 0.01
C PRO A 198 -0.90 24.60 0.91
N VAL A 199 -0.55 23.31 0.91
CA VAL A 199 -1.29 22.25 1.62
C VAL A 199 -1.50 22.61 3.11
N SER A 200 -0.58 23.38 3.69
CA SER A 200 -0.63 23.92 5.05
C SER A 200 -1.76 24.93 5.31
N GLY A 201 -2.40 25.50 4.28
CA GLY A 201 -3.50 26.46 4.40
C GLY A 201 -4.90 25.84 4.42
N ILE A 202 -5.03 24.58 4.00
CA ILE A 202 -6.27 23.81 4.14
C ILE A 202 -6.11 22.94 5.37
N ILE A 203 -6.16 23.57 6.55
CA ILE A 203 -6.56 22.86 7.76
C ILE A 203 -8.05 22.58 7.57
N SER A 204 -8.38 21.56 6.75
CA SER A 204 -9.63 20.86 6.98
C SER A 204 -9.48 20.32 8.38
N THR A 205 -10.24 20.85 9.33
CA THR A 205 -10.42 20.21 10.62
C THR A 205 -10.65 18.74 10.34
N GLY A 206 -9.67 17.90 10.72
CA GLY A 206 -9.63 16.48 10.42
C GLY A 206 -10.80 15.78 11.10
N GLY A 207 -11.98 15.94 10.51
CA GLY A 207 -13.21 15.37 10.99
C GLY A 207 -13.27 13.92 10.57
N THR A 208 -13.97 13.13 11.37
CA THR A 208 -14.29 11.73 11.13
C THR A 208 -14.72 11.43 9.70
N GLY A 209 -15.50 12.33 9.08
CA GLY A 209 -15.98 12.18 7.71
C GLY A 209 -14.87 12.16 6.65
N ASN A 210 -13.70 12.74 6.92
CA ASN A 210 -12.60 12.77 5.95
C ASN A 210 -11.80 11.47 5.90
N LEU A 211 -11.82 10.66 6.97
CA LEU A 211 -11.09 9.38 7.03
C LEU A 211 -11.56 8.37 5.99
N LEU A 212 -12.86 8.34 5.67
CA LEU A 212 -13.37 7.50 4.59
C LEU A 212 -12.78 7.91 3.23
N VAL A 213 -12.66 9.22 3.00
CA VAL A 213 -12.11 9.78 1.76
C VAL A 213 -10.61 9.51 1.68
N GLU A 214 -9.88 9.65 2.79
CA GLU A 214 -8.47 9.28 2.86
C GLU A 214 -8.27 7.79 2.61
N GLY A 215 -9.10 6.93 3.21
CA GLY A 215 -9.10 5.51 2.91
C GLY A 215 -9.39 5.23 1.43
N LEU A 216 -10.39 5.91 0.84
CA LEU A 216 -10.78 5.75 -0.56
C LEU A 216 -9.63 6.14 -1.51
N LYS A 217 -8.96 7.25 -1.24
CA LYS A 217 -7.76 7.68 -1.98
C LYS A 217 -6.64 6.63 -1.83
N ALA A 218 -6.37 6.14 -0.62
CA ALA A 218 -5.36 5.11 -0.39
C ALA A 218 -5.66 3.83 -1.18
N GLY A 219 -6.92 3.38 -1.18
CA GLY A 219 -7.37 2.23 -1.95
C GLY A 219 -7.23 2.42 -3.47
N LEU A 220 -7.67 3.58 -3.98
CA LEU A 220 -7.61 3.93 -5.41
C LEU A 220 -6.19 4.15 -5.94
N LEU A 221 -5.22 4.35 -5.05
CA LEU A 221 -3.83 4.65 -5.40
C LEU A 221 -2.85 3.55 -4.95
N SER A 222 -3.39 2.42 -4.46
CA SER A 222 -2.61 1.28 -4.00
C SER A 222 -2.24 0.34 -5.17
N PHE A 223 -1.18 0.63 -5.92
CA PHE A 223 -0.67 -0.26 -6.97
C PHE A 223 0.42 -1.21 -6.43
N GLY A 224 0.60 -2.41 -6.98
CA GLY A 224 1.79 -3.23 -6.69
C GLY A 224 1.98 -3.65 -5.22
N GLY A 225 0.91 -4.06 -4.55
CA GLY A 225 1.03 -4.75 -3.27
C GLY A 225 1.08 -3.88 -2.03
N ALA A 226 0.22 -2.86 -1.96
CA ALA A 226 -0.04 -2.02 -0.77
C ALA A 226 1.06 -1.02 -0.35
N TYR A 227 2.29 -1.14 -0.86
CA TYR A 227 3.39 -0.24 -0.51
C TYR A 227 3.14 1.21 -0.95
N THR A 228 2.38 1.42 -2.01
CA THR A 228 2.21 2.75 -2.62
C THR A 228 1.21 3.61 -1.85
N ALA A 229 0.44 3.00 -0.94
CA ALA A 229 -0.37 3.71 0.04
C ALA A 229 0.50 4.40 1.11
N ILE A 230 1.74 3.97 1.32
CA ILE A 230 2.67 4.54 2.32
C ILE A 230 2.93 6.03 2.06
N PRO A 231 3.52 6.46 0.92
CA PRO A 231 3.81 7.88 0.68
C PRO A 231 2.54 8.74 0.70
N PHE A 232 1.43 8.19 0.22
CA PHE A 232 0.14 8.86 0.25
C PHE A 232 -0.35 9.11 1.69
N LEU A 233 -0.52 8.05 2.48
CA LEU A 233 -1.01 8.17 3.85
C LEU A 233 -0.04 8.96 4.74
N GLN A 234 1.26 8.88 4.47
CA GLN A 234 2.24 9.73 5.14
C GLN A 234 1.93 11.21 4.86
N SER A 235 1.88 11.61 3.59
CA SER A 235 1.67 13.02 3.21
C SER A 235 0.31 13.56 3.64
N SER A 236 -0.73 12.71 3.62
CA SER A 236 -2.11 13.13 3.91
C SER A 236 -2.48 13.09 5.38
N MET A 237 -1.87 12.20 6.18
CA MET A 237 -2.26 12.01 7.57
C MET A 237 -1.24 12.56 8.58
N VAL A 238 0.06 12.45 8.31
CA VAL A 238 1.10 12.90 9.25
C VAL A 238 1.06 14.42 9.36
N GLY A 239 0.89 14.92 10.59
CA GLY A 239 0.78 16.35 10.87
C GLY A 239 -0.58 16.99 10.55
N HIS A 240 -1.44 16.32 9.76
CA HIS A 240 -2.80 16.78 9.47
C HIS A 240 -3.82 16.29 10.50
N TYR A 241 -3.58 15.13 11.12
CA TYR A 241 -4.32 14.64 12.27
C TYR A 241 -3.46 14.80 13.53
N PRO A 242 -3.93 15.46 14.59
CA PRO A 242 -3.11 15.75 15.79
C PRO A 242 -2.49 14.51 16.43
N ALA A 243 -3.18 13.37 16.38
CA ALA A 243 -2.72 12.11 16.94
C ALA A 243 -1.69 11.36 16.05
N ILE A 244 -1.52 11.76 14.78
CA ILE A 244 -0.70 11.05 13.81
C ILE A 244 0.62 11.80 13.60
N THR A 245 1.62 11.41 14.40
CA THR A 245 3.01 11.85 14.23
C THR A 245 3.75 10.93 13.27
N GLN A 246 4.96 11.35 12.85
CA GLN A 246 5.84 10.51 12.04
C GLN A 246 6.16 9.18 12.75
N GLN A 247 6.29 9.20 14.08
CA GLN A 247 6.52 7.99 14.88
C GLN A 247 5.30 7.07 14.84
N VAL A 248 4.10 7.60 15.14
CA VAL A 248 2.84 6.83 15.11
C VAL A 248 2.62 6.21 13.73
N PHE A 249 2.97 6.91 12.66
CA PHE A 249 2.90 6.37 11.31
C PHE A 249 3.80 5.14 11.10
N LEU A 250 5.06 5.21 11.54
CA LEU A 250 6.01 4.09 11.44
C LEU A 250 5.60 2.93 12.34
N ASP A 251 5.07 3.21 13.52
CA ASP A 251 4.53 2.21 14.46
C ASP A 251 3.35 1.46 13.82
N GLY A 252 2.48 2.16 13.09
CA GLY A 252 1.39 1.53 12.33
C GLY A 252 1.91 0.55 11.28
N ILE A 253 2.91 0.94 10.49
CA ILE A 253 3.53 0.08 9.47
C ILE A 253 4.21 -1.13 10.14
N ALA A 254 4.89 -0.92 11.26
CA ALA A 254 5.50 -1.96 12.07
C ALA A 254 4.47 -3.01 12.53
N LEU A 255 3.39 -2.56 13.17
CA LEU A 255 2.33 -3.45 13.67
C LEU A 255 1.67 -4.21 12.51
N GLY A 256 1.38 -3.52 11.41
CA GLY A 256 0.73 -4.10 10.23
C GLY A 256 1.58 -5.15 9.51
N SER A 257 2.90 -5.13 9.67
CA SER A 257 3.84 -6.07 9.02
C SER A 257 4.18 -7.30 9.86
N VAL A 258 3.79 -7.31 11.15
CA VAL A 258 3.96 -8.46 12.06
C VAL A 258 2.72 -9.37 12.06
N ILE A 259 1.55 -8.84 11.73
CA ILE A 259 0.29 -9.60 11.68
C ILE A 259 0.03 -10.26 10.30
N PRO A 260 -0.77 -11.34 10.25
CA PRO A 260 -1.19 -11.96 8.99
C PRO A 260 -2.25 -11.11 8.28
N ALA A 261 -1.81 -10.08 7.54
CA ALA A 261 -2.70 -9.19 6.82
C ALA A 261 -2.02 -8.55 5.59
N PRO A 262 -2.78 -8.06 4.60
CA PRO A 262 -2.25 -7.17 3.57
C PRO A 262 -1.62 -5.95 4.21
N LEU A 263 -0.45 -5.52 3.73
CA LEU A 263 0.31 -4.43 4.35
C LEU A 263 -0.54 -3.17 4.56
N ILE A 264 -1.41 -2.84 3.60
CA ILE A 264 -2.28 -1.64 3.64
C ILE A 264 -3.21 -1.57 4.86
N ILE A 265 -3.39 -2.69 5.59
CA ILE A 265 -4.16 -2.71 6.85
C ILE A 265 -3.60 -1.75 7.91
N PHE A 266 -2.34 -1.30 7.78
CA PHE A 266 -1.79 -0.28 8.68
C PHE A 266 -2.64 1.01 8.70
N GLY A 267 -3.36 1.30 7.60
CA GLY A 267 -4.32 2.42 7.55
C GLY A 267 -5.47 2.29 8.55
N THR A 268 -5.87 1.07 8.94
CA THR A 268 -6.83 0.82 10.01
C THR A 268 -6.33 1.35 11.35
N PHE A 269 -5.03 1.17 11.64
CA PHE A 269 -4.40 1.72 12.84
C PHE A 269 -4.33 3.24 12.79
N LEU A 270 -4.01 3.84 11.63
CA LEU A 270 -4.03 5.30 11.49
C LEU A 270 -5.44 5.86 11.71
N GLY A 271 -6.46 5.18 11.19
CA GLY A 271 -7.85 5.52 11.47
C GLY A 271 -8.18 5.42 12.97
N PHE A 272 -7.69 4.38 13.63
CA PHE A 272 -7.84 4.23 15.08
C PHE A 272 -7.12 5.32 15.88
N ALA A 273 -5.92 5.69 15.44
CA ALA A 273 -5.17 6.79 16.04
C ALA A 273 -5.91 8.12 15.89
N ALA A 274 -6.57 8.35 14.75
CA ALA A 274 -7.32 9.57 14.48
C ALA A 274 -8.64 9.67 15.26
N ASP A 275 -9.45 8.60 15.28
CA ASP A 275 -10.81 8.63 15.85
C ASP A 275 -11.29 7.27 16.41
N GLY A 276 -10.37 6.50 17.00
CA GLY A 276 -10.70 5.22 17.63
C GLY A 276 -11.40 4.22 16.67
N LEU A 277 -12.35 3.46 17.20
CA LEU A 277 -12.99 2.39 16.42
C LEU A 277 -13.69 2.91 15.14
N THR A 278 -14.35 4.07 15.22
CA THR A 278 -15.03 4.68 14.07
C THR A 278 -14.02 5.01 12.97
N GLY A 279 -12.92 5.69 13.32
CA GLY A 279 -11.87 6.00 12.36
C GLY A 279 -11.23 4.75 11.75
N ALA A 280 -11.02 3.70 12.54
CA ALA A 280 -10.50 2.43 12.05
C ALA A 280 -11.42 1.77 11.00
N LEU A 281 -12.73 1.77 11.27
CA LEU A 281 -13.73 1.22 10.36
C LEU A 281 -13.87 2.05 9.09
N LEU A 282 -13.88 3.39 9.19
CA LEU A 282 -13.97 4.29 8.03
C LEU A 282 -12.74 4.17 7.14
N MET A 283 -11.53 4.13 7.72
CA MET A 283 -10.29 3.91 6.96
C MET A 283 -10.29 2.56 6.26
N THR A 284 -10.66 1.49 6.98
CA THR A 284 -10.72 0.14 6.40
C THR A 284 -11.75 0.08 5.27
N LEU A 285 -12.94 0.63 5.48
CA LEU A 285 -13.98 0.69 4.46
C LEU A 285 -13.48 1.45 3.23
N GLY A 286 -12.87 2.62 3.40
CA GLY A 286 -12.33 3.42 2.31
C GLY A 286 -11.24 2.67 1.53
N ILE A 287 -10.28 2.06 2.24
CA ILE A 287 -9.15 1.35 1.62
C ILE A 287 -9.61 0.18 0.76
N PHE A 288 -10.56 -0.61 1.24
CA PHE A 288 -10.97 -1.84 0.55
C PHE A 288 -12.19 -1.65 -0.36
N ALA A 289 -12.93 -0.54 -0.24
CA ALA A 289 -14.09 -0.27 -1.10
C ALA A 289 -13.76 -0.29 -2.61
N PRO A 290 -12.66 0.33 -3.09
CA PRO A 290 -12.28 0.24 -4.50
C PRO A 290 -12.05 -1.20 -4.97
N ALA A 291 -11.30 -1.98 -4.20
CA ALA A 291 -11.02 -3.38 -4.51
C ALA A 291 -12.30 -4.24 -4.60
N PHE A 292 -13.26 -4.03 -3.69
CA PHE A 292 -14.57 -4.65 -3.78
C PHE A 292 -15.35 -4.15 -5.01
N ALA A 293 -15.39 -2.84 -5.25
CA ALA A 293 -16.15 -2.26 -6.35
C ALA A 293 -15.64 -2.73 -7.70
N PHE A 294 -14.32 -2.62 -7.95
CA PHE A 294 -13.69 -3.08 -9.19
C PHE A 294 -13.94 -4.56 -9.43
N THR A 295 -13.82 -5.39 -8.41
CA THR A 295 -14.00 -6.83 -8.58
C THR A 295 -15.47 -7.24 -8.73
N LEU A 296 -16.37 -6.71 -7.91
CA LEU A 296 -17.79 -7.10 -7.89
C LEU A 296 -18.61 -6.49 -9.02
N LEU A 297 -18.24 -5.30 -9.49
CA LEU A 297 -18.96 -4.56 -10.54
C LEU A 297 -18.23 -4.60 -11.87
N GLY A 298 -16.89 -4.53 -11.83
CA GLY A 298 -16.09 -4.14 -12.99
C GLY A 298 -15.36 -5.26 -13.72
N HIS A 299 -15.32 -6.51 -13.23
CA HIS A 299 -14.43 -7.54 -13.79
C HIS A 299 -14.51 -7.69 -15.32
N ASN A 300 -15.72 -7.65 -15.89
CA ASN A 300 -15.90 -7.78 -17.34
C ASN A 300 -15.47 -6.52 -18.12
N GLN A 301 -15.53 -5.33 -17.50
CA GLN A 301 -15.06 -4.08 -18.10
C GLN A 301 -13.54 -3.92 -17.96
N LEU A 302 -12.97 -4.51 -16.91
CA LEU A 302 -11.55 -4.48 -16.59
C LEU A 302 -10.69 -5.21 -17.62
N GLU A 303 -11.23 -6.26 -18.26
CA GLU A 303 -10.55 -6.88 -19.41
C GLU A 303 -10.36 -5.90 -20.59
N ARG A 304 -11.31 -4.99 -20.82
CA ARG A 304 -11.23 -3.98 -21.90
C ARG A 304 -10.23 -2.86 -21.60
N VAL A 305 -9.97 -2.59 -20.32
CA VAL A 305 -8.98 -1.61 -19.86
C VAL A 305 -7.57 -2.06 -20.25
N ILE A 306 -7.30 -3.36 -20.20
CA ILE A 306 -6.02 -3.97 -20.60
C ILE A 306 -5.84 -3.91 -22.12
N GLU A 307 -6.89 -3.84 -22.93
CA GLU A 307 -6.70 -3.76 -24.39
C GLU A 307 -6.32 -2.35 -24.88
N ASN A 308 -6.47 -1.31 -24.05
CA ASN A 308 -6.20 0.08 -24.44
C ASN A 308 -4.75 0.52 -24.16
N LYS A 309 -3.96 0.73 -25.22
CA LYS A 309 -2.55 1.16 -25.14
C LYS A 309 -2.35 2.51 -24.41
N ALA A 310 -3.27 3.47 -24.56
CA ALA A 310 -3.13 4.76 -23.90
C ALA A 310 -3.33 4.66 -22.39
N LEU A 311 -4.22 3.77 -21.96
CA LEU A 311 -4.49 3.52 -20.55
C LEU A 311 -3.34 2.77 -19.89
N HIS A 312 -2.73 1.80 -20.59
CA HIS A 312 -1.47 1.19 -20.17
C HIS A 312 -0.37 2.24 -19.96
N GLY A 313 -0.13 3.12 -20.95
CA GLY A 313 0.85 4.20 -20.79
C GLY A 313 0.56 5.11 -19.60
N ALA A 314 -0.71 5.44 -19.33
CA ALA A 314 -1.07 6.22 -18.15
C ALA A 314 -0.73 5.48 -16.84
N LEU A 315 -1.06 4.19 -16.74
CA LEU A 315 -0.77 3.35 -15.59
C LEU A 315 0.73 3.15 -15.36
N ASP A 316 1.52 3.04 -16.43
CA ASP A 316 2.98 3.00 -16.36
C ASP A 316 3.54 4.30 -15.77
N GLY A 317 2.96 5.45 -16.16
CA GLY A 317 3.32 6.76 -15.62
C GLY A 317 3.00 6.89 -14.13
N ILE A 318 1.84 6.41 -13.70
CA ILE A 318 1.45 6.37 -12.28
C ILE A 318 2.40 5.46 -11.50
N SER A 319 2.70 4.26 -12.03
CA SER A 319 3.60 3.30 -11.40
C SER A 319 5.00 3.88 -11.24
N ALA A 320 5.52 4.57 -12.26
CA ALA A 320 6.82 5.23 -12.19
C ALA A 320 6.82 6.38 -11.14
N ALA A 321 5.76 7.18 -11.11
CA ALA A 321 5.61 8.25 -10.11
C ALA A 321 5.59 7.69 -8.69
N VAL A 322 4.86 6.60 -8.47
CA VAL A 322 4.82 5.84 -7.23
C VAL A 322 6.22 5.41 -6.78
N VAL A 323 7.06 4.91 -7.69
CA VAL A 323 8.45 4.53 -7.34
C VAL A 323 9.25 5.75 -6.91
N GLY A 324 9.11 6.88 -7.61
CA GLY A 324 9.72 8.15 -7.22
C GLY A 324 9.27 8.63 -5.84
N LEU A 325 7.97 8.61 -5.57
CA LEU A 325 7.36 8.94 -4.28
C LEU A 325 7.85 8.01 -3.17
N LEU A 326 7.91 6.70 -3.40
CA LEU A 326 8.46 5.75 -2.44
C LEU A 326 9.93 6.02 -2.13
N ALA A 327 10.74 6.34 -3.15
CA ALA A 327 12.15 6.63 -2.97
C ALA A 327 12.37 7.90 -2.14
N ILE A 328 11.63 8.99 -2.43
CA ILE A 328 11.77 10.24 -1.66
C ILE A 328 11.21 10.09 -0.24
N THR A 329 10.08 9.42 -0.06
CA THR A 329 9.53 9.09 1.26
C THR A 329 10.51 8.25 2.07
N ALA A 330 11.13 7.23 1.47
CA ALA A 330 12.14 6.41 2.14
C ALA A 330 13.33 7.26 2.60
N LEU A 331 13.80 8.20 1.78
CA LEU A 331 14.89 9.10 2.12
C LEU A 331 14.52 10.05 3.27
N GLN A 332 13.33 10.64 3.23
CA GLN A 332 12.83 11.52 4.30
C GLN A 332 12.70 10.77 5.63
N ILE A 333 12.13 9.56 5.59
CA ILE A 333 12.04 8.70 6.77
C ILE A 333 13.44 8.34 7.28
N PHE A 334 14.35 7.95 6.38
CA PHE A 334 15.74 7.62 6.71
C PHE A 334 16.43 8.77 7.48
N GLN A 335 16.32 10.00 6.97
CA GLN A 335 16.93 11.18 7.59
C GLN A 335 16.35 11.49 8.97
N ASN A 336 15.06 11.24 9.19
CA ASN A 336 14.40 11.50 10.47
C ASN A 336 14.63 10.38 11.50
N VAL A 337 14.75 9.13 11.06
CA VAL A 337 14.85 7.95 11.94
C VAL A 337 16.30 7.63 12.30
N ILE A 338 17.23 7.80 11.36
CA ILE A 338 18.60 7.33 11.51
C ILE A 338 19.49 8.51 11.91
N THR A 339 19.48 8.79 13.21
CA THR A 339 20.24 9.89 13.82
C THR A 339 21.56 9.43 14.44
N GLY A 340 21.67 8.15 14.83
CA GLY A 340 22.83 7.56 15.48
C GLY A 340 23.35 6.30 14.79
N TRP A 341 24.52 5.84 15.25
CA TRP A 341 25.18 4.65 14.67
C TRP A 341 24.42 3.36 14.99
N GLN A 342 23.70 3.28 16.12
CA GLN A 342 22.87 2.12 16.47
C GLN A 342 21.72 1.95 15.48
N GLN A 343 21.01 3.04 15.17
CA GLN A 343 19.92 3.04 14.19
C GLN A 343 20.44 2.72 12.79
N ALA A 344 21.62 3.25 12.42
CA ALA A 344 22.26 2.95 11.15
C ALA A 344 22.65 1.46 11.04
N ALA A 345 23.19 0.87 12.11
CA ALA A 345 23.52 -0.54 12.17
C ALA A 345 22.28 -1.43 12.06
N LEU A 346 21.20 -1.09 12.77
CA LEU A 346 19.92 -1.80 12.67
C LEU A 346 19.32 -1.70 11.26
N PHE A 347 19.35 -0.51 10.64
CA PHE A 347 18.91 -0.32 9.26
C PHE A 347 19.70 -1.21 8.29
N ALA A 348 21.03 -1.18 8.36
CA ALA A 348 21.89 -1.97 7.48
C ALA A 348 21.67 -3.48 7.67
N ALA A 349 21.57 -3.94 8.92
CA ALA A 349 21.30 -5.34 9.25
C ALA A 349 19.92 -5.78 8.75
N ALA A 350 18.87 -4.97 8.97
CA ALA A 350 17.52 -5.25 8.49
C ALA A 350 17.46 -5.31 6.97
N LEU A 351 18.10 -4.35 6.28
CA LEU A 351 18.16 -4.31 4.83
C LEU A 351 18.85 -5.56 4.27
N ALA A 352 20.01 -5.92 4.83
CA ALA A 352 20.72 -7.14 4.45
C ALA A 352 19.86 -8.39 4.69
N ALA A 353 19.25 -8.52 5.87
CA ALA A 353 18.37 -9.63 6.21
C ALA A 353 17.19 -9.75 5.23
N PHE A 354 16.60 -8.63 4.83
CA PHE A 354 15.53 -8.65 3.85
C PHE A 354 15.97 -9.16 2.47
N TYR A 355 17.20 -8.86 2.02
CA TYR A 355 17.70 -9.40 0.75
C TYR A 355 18.15 -10.86 0.84
N LEU A 356 18.74 -11.26 1.96
CA LEU A 356 19.32 -12.58 2.16
C LEU A 356 18.26 -13.64 2.52
N ILE A 357 17.26 -13.28 3.34
CA ILE A 357 16.26 -14.21 3.85
C ILE A 357 15.06 -14.25 2.89
N LYS A 358 14.87 -15.38 2.20
CA LYS A 358 13.77 -15.60 1.24
C LYS A 358 12.51 -16.23 1.85
N SER A 359 12.40 -16.24 3.18
CA SER A 359 11.27 -16.83 3.91
C SER A 359 10.10 -15.86 4.05
N LYS A 360 8.86 -16.38 4.07
CA LYS A 360 7.65 -15.59 4.41
C LYS A 360 7.70 -14.97 5.81
N TRP A 361 8.53 -15.53 6.70
CA TRP A 361 8.77 -15.03 8.06
C TRP A 361 9.83 -13.95 8.14
N ALA A 362 10.51 -13.61 7.03
CA ALA A 362 11.59 -12.63 7.03
C ALA A 362 11.10 -11.26 7.53
N ILE A 363 9.94 -10.79 7.04
CA ILE A 363 9.42 -9.47 7.41
C ILE A 363 9.04 -9.41 8.89
N PRO A 364 8.12 -10.28 9.40
CA PRO A 364 7.77 -10.26 10.82
C PRO A 364 8.97 -10.52 11.74
N GLY A 365 9.83 -11.48 11.37
CA GLY A 365 10.97 -11.88 12.19
C GLY A 365 12.04 -10.79 12.32
N VAL A 366 12.39 -10.12 11.23
CA VAL A 366 13.36 -9.01 11.26
C VAL A 366 12.80 -7.83 12.06
N ILE A 367 11.52 -7.50 11.87
CA ILE A 367 10.89 -6.39 12.59
C ILE A 367 10.86 -6.66 14.10
N LEU A 368 10.46 -7.85 14.51
CA LEU A 368 10.48 -8.24 15.93
C LEU A 368 11.90 -8.26 16.50
N ALA A 369 12.87 -8.80 15.76
CA ALA A 369 14.27 -8.82 16.19
C ALA A 369 14.83 -7.40 16.37
N CYS A 370 14.58 -6.50 15.42
CA CYS A 370 15.00 -5.10 15.52
C CYS A 370 14.31 -4.39 16.68
N GLY A 371 13.04 -4.68 16.97
CA GLY A 371 12.35 -4.14 18.14
C GLY A 371 12.99 -4.60 19.45
N ILE A 372 13.26 -5.90 19.59
CA ILE A 372 13.91 -6.46 20.79
C ILE A 372 15.32 -5.87 20.96
N ILE A 373 16.11 -5.79 19.89
CA ILE A 373 17.46 -5.21 19.95
C ILE A 373 17.38 -3.71 20.31
N GLY A 374 16.43 -2.96 19.72
CA GLY A 374 16.23 -1.56 20.07
C GLY A 374 15.90 -1.36 21.54
N TRP A 375 15.02 -2.20 22.09
CA TRP A 375 14.69 -2.15 23.51
C TRP A 375 15.89 -2.42 24.42
N LEU A 376 16.82 -3.28 24.01
CA LEU A 376 18.00 -3.63 24.80
C LEU A 376 19.16 -2.64 24.65
N VAL A 377 19.30 -2.01 23.48
CA VAL A 377 20.54 -1.31 23.09
C VAL A 377 20.35 0.20 22.93
N ILE A 378 19.14 0.68 22.66
CA ILE A 378 18.89 2.10 22.42
C ILE A 378 18.34 2.74 23.71
N PRO A 379 19.12 3.61 24.38
CA PRO A 379 18.59 4.39 25.49
C PRO A 379 17.54 5.36 24.94
N VAL A 380 16.37 5.37 25.59
CA VAL A 380 15.22 6.23 25.24
C VAL A 380 15.14 7.43 26.15
#